data_AF-A0A3M6I7M3-F1
#
_entry.id   AF-A0A3M6I7M3-F1
#
_cell.length_a   1.000
_cell.length_b   1.000
_cell.length_c   1.000
_cell.angle_alpha   90.00
_cell.angle_beta   90.00
_cell.angle_gamma   90.00
#
_symmetry.space_group_name_H-M   'P 1'
#
loop_
_entity.id
_entity.type
_entity.pdbx_description
1 polymer ?
#
loop_
_entity_poly.entity_id
_entity_poly.type
_entity_poly.pdbx_seq_one_letter_code
_entity_poly.pdbx_strand_id
1 'polypeptide(L)'
;MTSVQQQYMNKALNLTRSVWEKMVDIHDRSVPMTHDGYLKLYQMSQPDLSRRFGAILLDEGQDVNPVIANLVQIQKITQVTVGDRHQQLYRFRGAVDALNSPAMKDAERHFLTQSFRFGPAVAYVAN
;
A
#
# COMPACT_ATOMS: atom_id res chain seq x y z
N MET A 1 -27.08 25.57 -12.82
CA MET A 1 -25.76 26.14 -13.14
C MET A 1 -25.93 27.14 -14.27
N THR A 2 -25.21 28.25 -14.26
CA THR A 2 -25.24 29.22 -15.37
C THR A 2 -24.47 28.66 -16.59
N SER A 3 -24.76 29.13 -17.80
CA SER A 3 -24.06 28.65 -19.02
C SER A 3 -22.54 28.87 -18.94
N VAL A 4 -22.14 29.99 -18.32
CA VAL A 4 -20.74 30.34 -18.04
C VAL A 4 -20.10 29.32 -17.10
N GLN A 5 -20.76 28.96 -16.00
CA GLN A 5 -20.26 27.92 -15.07
C GLN A 5 -20.06 26.58 -15.77
N GLN A 6 -20.98 26.22 -16.67
CA GLN A 6 -20.89 24.96 -17.41
C GLN A 6 -19.74 24.95 -18.42
N GLN A 7 -19.47 26.09 -19.08
CA GLN A 7 -18.34 26.24 -19.99
C GLN A 7 -17.00 26.13 -19.24
N TYR A 8 -16.86 26.77 -18.08
CA TYR A 8 -15.65 26.66 -17.25
C TYR A 8 -15.42 25.22 -16.79
N MET A 9 -16.47 24.54 -16.35
CA MET A 9 -16.38 23.15 -15.89
C MET A 9 -15.96 22.20 -17.02
N ASN A 10 -16.52 22.35 -18.22
CA ASN A 10 -16.10 21.56 -19.38
C ASN A 10 -14.63 21.81 -19.74
N LYS A 11 -14.17 23.06 -19.70
CA LYS A 11 -12.76 23.39 -19.95
C LYS A 11 -11.83 22.77 -18.91
N ALA A 12 -12.19 22.85 -17.63
CA ALA A 12 -11.43 22.24 -16.54
C ALA A 12 -11.37 20.71 -16.70
N LEU A 13 -12.50 20.06 -16.99
CA LEU A 13 -12.55 18.60 -17.21
C LEU A 13 -11.67 18.15 -18.38
N ASN A 14 -11.72 18.87 -19.51
CA ASN A 14 -10.88 18.55 -20.67
C ASN A 14 -9.40 18.72 -20.36
N LEU A 15 -9.02 19.77 -19.63
CA LEU A 15 -7.63 19.97 -19.22
C LEU A 15 -7.18 18.85 -18.26
N THR A 16 -7.99 18.52 -17.24
CA THR A 16 -7.68 17.43 -16.29
C THR A 16 -7.51 16.09 -17.01
N ARG A 17 -8.36 15.76 -18.00
CA ARG A 17 -8.20 14.55 -18.81
C ARG A 17 -6.90 14.57 -19.59
N SER A 18 -6.58 15.68 -20.25
CA SER A 18 -5.33 15.80 -21.01
C SER A 18 -4.09 15.66 -20.12
N VAL A 19 -4.11 16.24 -18.91
CA VAL A 19 -3.04 16.05 -17.93
C VAL A 19 -2.94 14.59 -17.51
N TRP A 20 -4.07 13.94 -17.19
CA TRP A 20 -4.09 12.54 -16.80
C TRP A 20 -3.58 11.60 -17.89
N GLU A 21 -4.04 11.78 -19.13
CA GLU A 21 -3.58 11.02 -20.31
C GLU A 21 -2.06 11.10 -20.46
N LYS A 22 -1.48 12.29 -20.30
CA LYS A 22 -0.03 12.49 -20.31
C LYS A 22 0.67 11.86 -19.11
N MET A 23 0.08 11.93 -17.92
CA MET A 23 0.66 11.33 -16.71
C MET A 23 0.76 9.81 -16.81
N VAL A 24 -0.24 9.14 -17.40
CA VAL A 24 -0.28 7.67 -17.48
C VAL A 24 0.46 7.11 -18.69
N ASP A 25 0.80 7.95 -19.67
CA ASP A 25 1.59 7.54 -20.83
C ASP A 25 3.07 7.39 -20.44
N ILE A 26 3.57 6.15 -20.46
CA ILE A 26 4.97 5.84 -20.12
C ILE A 26 5.99 6.40 -21.13
N HIS A 27 5.52 6.81 -22.31
CA HIS A 27 6.35 7.40 -23.36
C HIS A 27 6.34 8.95 -23.32
N ASP A 28 5.37 9.57 -22.65
CA ASP A 28 5.31 11.03 -22.44
C ASP A 28 5.84 11.39 -21.04
N ARG A 29 6.95 12.12 -20.98
CA ARG A 29 7.56 12.59 -19.72
C ARG A 29 7.23 14.05 -19.40
N SER A 30 6.34 14.69 -20.14
CA SER A 30 5.98 16.10 -19.97
C SER A 30 5.18 16.37 -18.69
N VAL A 31 4.47 15.36 -18.18
CA VAL A 31 3.79 15.42 -16.87
C VAL A 31 4.21 14.22 -16.03
N PRO A 32 4.86 14.42 -14.86
CA PRO A 32 5.35 13.32 -14.06
C PRO A 32 4.21 12.57 -13.35
N MET A 33 4.33 11.24 -13.28
CA MET A 33 3.50 10.38 -12.43
C MET A 33 4.05 10.35 -11.01
N THR A 34 3.18 10.47 -10.01
CA THR A 34 3.56 10.36 -8.60
C THR A 34 3.73 8.89 -8.18
N HIS A 35 4.44 8.67 -7.06
CA HIS A 35 4.61 7.34 -6.49
C HIS A 35 3.28 6.64 -6.24
N ASP A 36 2.37 7.33 -5.55
CA ASP A 36 1.04 6.80 -5.23
C ASP A 36 0.20 6.53 -6.48
N GLY A 37 0.36 7.38 -7.51
CA GLY A 37 -0.37 7.26 -8.76
C GLY A 37 -0.01 6.00 -9.55
N TYR A 38 1.29 5.78 -9.83
CA TYR A 38 1.68 4.56 -10.55
C TYR A 38 1.45 3.31 -9.70
N LEU A 39 1.64 3.38 -8.39
CA LEU A 39 1.43 2.25 -7.50
C LEU A 39 -0.04 1.82 -7.49
N LYS A 40 -0.95 2.81 -7.49
CA LYS A 40 -2.39 2.57 -7.63
C LYS A 40 -2.74 1.94 -8.98
N LEU A 41 -2.18 2.46 -10.08
CA LEU A 41 -2.37 1.88 -11.42
C LEU A 41 -1.87 0.44 -11.48
N TYR A 42 -0.70 0.18 -10.90
CA TYR A 42 -0.13 -1.16 -10.83
C TYR A 42 -1.05 -2.10 -10.05
N GLN A 43 -1.54 -1.71 -8.87
CA GLN A 43 -2.52 -2.49 -8.11
C GLN A 43 -3.81 -2.75 -8.91
N MET A 44 -4.33 -1.73 -9.62
CA MET A 44 -5.53 -1.87 -10.45
C MET A 44 -5.34 -2.79 -11.65
N SER A 45 -4.11 -2.97 -12.14
CA SER A 45 -3.81 -3.95 -13.21
C SER A 45 -3.94 -5.41 -12.77
N GLN A 46 -4.15 -5.66 -11.47
CA GLN A 46 -4.22 -6.98 -10.84
C GLN A 46 -3.06 -7.89 -11.27
N PRO A 47 -1.82 -7.49 -10.97
CA PRO A 47 -0.65 -8.21 -11.45
C PRO A 47 -0.57 -9.60 -10.80
N ASP A 48 -0.16 -10.58 -11.58
CA ASP A 48 0.14 -11.93 -11.11
C ASP A 48 1.65 -12.09 -10.91
N LEU A 49 2.09 -11.95 -9.65
CA LEU A 49 3.50 -12.03 -9.28
C LEU A 49 4.03 -13.47 -9.31
N SER A 50 3.16 -14.49 -9.36
CA SER A 50 3.57 -15.91 -9.37
C SER A 50 4.38 -16.30 -10.60
N ARG A 51 4.25 -15.52 -11.69
CA ARG A 51 5.00 -15.73 -12.93
C ARG A 51 6.52 -15.55 -12.77
N ARG A 52 6.96 -14.85 -11.72
CA ARG A 52 8.37 -14.53 -11.50
C ARG A 52 8.85 -14.87 -10.09
N PHE A 53 7.95 -14.87 -9.12
CA PHE A 53 8.30 -14.95 -7.71
C PHE A 53 7.59 -16.13 -7.04
N GLY A 54 8.30 -16.78 -6.11
CA GLY A 54 7.72 -17.84 -5.27
C GLY A 54 7.14 -17.33 -3.94
N ALA A 55 7.54 -16.14 -3.49
CA ALA A 55 7.09 -15.58 -2.23
C ALA A 55 7.09 -14.05 -2.20
N ILE A 56 6.34 -13.50 -1.24
CA ILE A 56 6.32 -12.09 -0.83
C ILE A 56 6.68 -12.02 0.65
N LEU A 57 7.63 -11.14 0.97
CA LEU A 57 7.99 -10.78 2.33
C LEU A 57 7.49 -9.35 2.57
N LEU A 58 6.55 -9.18 3.49
CA LEU A 58 5.97 -7.89 3.86
C LEU A 58 6.45 -7.51 5.26
N ASP A 59 7.29 -6.48 5.33
CA ASP A 59 7.73 -5.90 6.61
C ASP A 59 6.79 -4.78 7.05
N GLU A 60 6.81 -4.44 8.34
CA GLU A 60 5.94 -3.43 8.97
C GLU A 60 4.44 -3.65 8.67
N GLY A 61 4.01 -4.91 8.73
CA GLY A 61 2.66 -5.36 8.36
C GLY A 61 1.52 -4.63 9.09
N GLN A 62 1.79 -4.04 10.25
CA GLN A 62 0.80 -3.26 11.01
C GLN A 62 0.49 -1.89 10.38
N ASP A 63 1.38 -1.32 9.56
CA ASP A 63 1.30 0.07 9.06
C ASP A 63 1.31 0.14 7.52
N VAL A 64 0.59 -0.78 6.88
CA VAL A 64 0.61 -0.95 5.42
C VAL A 64 -0.43 -0.05 4.75
N ASN A 65 -0.09 0.54 3.60
CA ASN A 65 -1.06 1.26 2.76
C ASN A 65 -2.10 0.27 2.17
N PRO A 66 -3.41 0.58 2.13
CA PRO A 66 -4.44 -0.28 1.54
C PRO A 66 -4.14 -0.78 0.12
N VAL A 67 -3.45 0.01 -0.70
CA VAL A 67 -3.01 -0.37 -2.05
C VAL A 67 -2.01 -1.52 -2.00
N ILE A 68 -1.01 -1.45 -1.12
CA ILE A 68 -0.03 -2.53 -0.91
C ILE A 68 -0.70 -3.74 -0.27
N ALA A 69 -1.54 -3.54 0.76
CA ALA A 69 -2.26 -4.62 1.42
C ALA A 69 -3.10 -5.42 0.41
N ASN A 70 -3.84 -4.74 -0.47
CA ASN A 70 -4.58 -5.39 -1.53
C ASN A 70 -3.67 -6.08 -2.54
N LEU A 71 -2.59 -5.41 -2.98
CA LEU A 71 -1.63 -5.96 -3.93
C LEU A 71 -1.03 -7.27 -3.43
N VAL A 72 -0.71 -7.38 -2.14
CA VAL A 72 -0.21 -8.62 -1.50
C VAL A 72 -1.33 -9.66 -1.38
N GLN A 73 -2.51 -9.25 -0.92
CA GLN A 73 -3.65 -10.13 -0.70
C GLN A 73 -4.10 -10.89 -1.97
N ILE A 74 -4.06 -10.26 -3.15
CA ILE A 74 -4.50 -10.90 -4.40
C ILE A 74 -3.52 -11.95 -4.93
N GLN A 75 -2.32 -12.07 -4.35
CA GLN A 75 -1.27 -12.95 -4.85
C GLN A 75 -1.47 -14.38 -4.34
N LYS A 76 -1.20 -15.36 -5.22
CA LYS A 76 -1.37 -16.80 -4.93
C LYS A 76 -0.06 -17.51 -4.57
N ILE A 77 0.93 -16.75 -4.13
CA ILE A 77 2.26 -17.24 -3.75
C ILE A 77 2.42 -17.19 -2.24
N THR A 78 3.50 -17.78 -1.72
CA THR A 78 3.78 -17.77 -0.28
C THR A 78 3.88 -16.33 0.22
N GLN A 79 3.14 -15.99 1.27
CA GLN A 79 3.16 -14.67 1.88
C GLN A 79 3.70 -14.81 3.29
N VAL A 80 4.71 -14.01 3.63
CA VAL A 80 5.25 -13.90 4.99
C VAL A 80 5.15 -12.43 5.38
N THR A 81 4.40 -12.16 6.45
CA THR A 81 4.24 -10.80 6.98
C THR A 81 4.87 -10.72 8.35
N VAL A 82 5.74 -9.73 8.55
CA VAL A 82 6.40 -9.44 9.81
C VAL A 82 5.96 -8.05 10.27
N GLY A 83 5.86 -7.86 11.58
CA GLY A 83 5.50 -6.58 12.17
C GLY A 83 5.14 -6.71 13.64
N ASP A 84 4.81 -5.59 14.26
CA ASP A 84 4.37 -5.53 15.66
C ASP A 84 3.08 -4.73 15.77
N ARG A 85 1.99 -5.40 16.13
CA ARG A 85 0.66 -4.79 16.34
C ARG A 85 0.67 -3.67 17.39
N HIS A 86 1.61 -3.68 18.33
CA HIS A 86 1.74 -2.66 19.37
C HIS A 86 2.47 -1.39 18.86
N GLN A 87 3.12 -1.46 17.69
CA GLN A 87 3.84 -0.35 17.06
C GLN A 87 3.08 0.26 15.88
N GLN A 88 1.75 0.16 15.87
CA GLN A 88 0.95 0.76 14.80
C GLN A 88 0.79 2.28 15.01
N LEU A 89 1.45 3.08 14.17
CA LEU A 89 1.52 4.53 14.33
C LEU A 89 0.82 5.32 13.22
N TYR A 90 0.60 4.73 12.04
CA TYR A 90 0.16 5.46 10.84
C TYR A 90 -1.33 5.33 10.49
N ARG A 91 -2.19 4.89 11.43
CA ARG A 91 -3.65 4.81 11.20
C ARG A 91 -4.26 6.12 10.73
N PHE A 92 -3.77 7.27 11.21
CA PHE A 92 -4.25 8.60 10.80
C PHE A 92 -4.00 8.91 9.31
N ARG A 93 -3.11 8.17 8.64
CA ARG A 93 -2.85 8.23 7.20
C ARG A 93 -3.61 7.15 6.41
N GLY A 94 -4.51 6.43 7.07
CA GLY A 94 -5.26 5.32 6.47
C GLY A 94 -4.49 4.01 6.37
N ALA A 95 -3.39 3.85 7.11
CA ALA A 95 -2.68 2.57 7.19
C ALA A 95 -3.59 1.48 7.79
N VAL A 96 -3.45 0.26 7.29
CA VAL A 96 -4.20 -0.92 7.72
C VAL A 96 -3.27 -1.95 8.32
N ASP A 97 -3.80 -2.69 9.29
CA ASP A 97 -3.09 -3.78 9.94
C ASP A 97 -3.24 -5.07 9.12
N ALA A 98 -2.24 -5.37 8.29
CA ALA A 98 -2.19 -6.57 7.48
C ALA A 98 -1.95 -7.85 8.31
N LEU A 99 -1.37 -7.74 9.52
CA LEU A 99 -1.15 -8.89 10.41
C LEU A 99 -2.48 -9.50 10.90
N ASN A 100 -3.52 -8.67 11.01
CA ASN A 100 -4.86 -9.07 11.42
C ASN A 100 -5.87 -9.12 10.26
N SER A 101 -5.40 -9.13 9.01
CA SER A 101 -6.26 -9.28 7.84
C SER A 101 -7.00 -10.63 7.85
N PRO A 102 -8.27 -10.71 7.42
CA PRO A 102 -8.98 -11.97 7.23
C PRO A 102 -8.25 -12.95 6.30
N ALA A 103 -7.43 -12.44 5.37
CA ALA A 103 -6.62 -13.26 4.47
C ALA A 103 -5.52 -14.06 5.22
N MET A 104 -5.15 -13.64 6.43
CA MET A 104 -4.14 -14.26 7.29
C MET A 104 -4.76 -15.12 8.41
N LYS A 105 -6.07 -15.39 8.35
CA LYS A 105 -6.77 -16.12 9.42
C LYS A 105 -6.17 -17.51 9.67
N ASP A 106 -5.83 -18.23 8.61
CA ASP A 106 -5.31 -19.60 8.67
C ASP A 106 -3.78 -19.64 8.53
N ALA A 107 -3.10 -18.48 8.59
CA ALA A 107 -1.65 -18.40 8.53
C ALA A 107 -1.01 -18.90 9.84
N GLU A 108 0.12 -19.58 9.72
CA GLU A 108 0.94 -19.95 10.88
C GLU A 108 1.49 -18.67 11.54
N ARG A 109 1.38 -18.58 12.87
CA ARG A 109 1.85 -17.42 13.64
C ARG A 109 3.04 -17.79 14.49
N HIS A 110 4.11 -17.02 14.32
CA HIS A 110 5.35 -17.14 15.10
C HIS A 110 5.59 -15.86 15.88
N PHE A 111 6.14 -15.98 17.09
CA PHE A 111 6.41 -14.83 17.96
C PHE A 111 7.91 -14.72 18.26
N LEU A 112 8.47 -13.53 18.03
CA LEU A 112 9.83 -13.18 18.42
C LEU A 112 9.77 -12.31 19.67
N THR A 113 9.87 -12.92 20.85
CA THR A 113 9.72 -12.22 22.14
C THR A 113 11.04 -11.74 22.74
N GLN A 114 12.17 -12.18 22.19
CA GLN A 114 13.49 -11.80 22.66
C GLN A 114 13.98 -10.54 21.94
N SER A 115 14.30 -9.51 22.72
CA SER A 115 14.99 -8.32 22.22
C SER A 115 16.50 -8.57 22.20
N PHE A 116 17.13 -8.25 21.06
CA PHE A 116 18.59 -8.17 20.92
C PHE A 116 19.08 -6.71 20.96
N ARG A 117 18.17 -5.74 21.14
CA ARG A 117 18.45 -4.30 21.05
C ARG A 117 18.77 -3.68 22.41
N PHE A 118 18.17 -4.19 23.49
CA PHE A 118 18.29 -3.62 24.83
C PHE A 118 18.26 -4.72 25.91
N GLY A 119 18.83 -4.40 27.07
CA GLY A 119 18.88 -5.31 28.21
C GLY A 119 17.59 -5.36 29.05
N PRO A 120 17.55 -6.22 30.08
CA PRO A 120 16.34 -6.49 30.86
C PRO A 120 15.69 -5.27 31.53
N ALA A 121 16.48 -4.26 31.91
CA ALA A 121 15.94 -3.07 32.58
C ALA A 121 14.98 -2.28 31.69
N VAL A 122 15.32 -2.09 30.41
CA VAL A 122 14.44 -1.42 29.44
C VAL A 122 13.24 -2.31 29.11
N ALA A 123 13.47 -3.62 28.96
CA ALA A 123 12.40 -4.59 28.68
C ALA A 123 11.34 -4.60 29.80
N TYR A 124 11.76 -4.51 31.06
CA TYR A 124 10.85 -4.52 32.21
C TYR A 124 9.92 -3.31 32.23
N VAL A 125 10.39 -2.12 31.80
CA VAL A 125 9.56 -0.90 31.79
C VAL A 125 8.61 -0.86 30.60
N ALA A 126 8.95 -1.52 29.48
CA ALA A 126 8.17 -1.48 28.25
C ALA A 126 7.05 -2.55 28.16
N ASN A 127 7.12 -3.60 28.99
CA ASN A 127 6.15 -4.71 29.06
C ASN A 127 5.07 -4.46 30.12
#